data_AF-A0A8J7TKH7-F1
#
_entry.id   AF-A0A8J7TKH7-F1
#
_cell.length_a   1.000
_cell.length_b   1.000
_cell.length_c   1.000
_cell.angle_alpha   90.00
_cell.angle_beta   90.00
_cell.angle_gamma   90.00
#
_symmetry.space_group_name_H-M   'P 1'
#
loop_
_entity.id
_entity.type
_entity.pdbx_description
1 polymer ?
#
loop_
_entity_poly.entity_id
_entity_poly.type
_entity_poly.pdbx_seq_one_letter_code
_entity_poly.pdbx_strand_id
1 'polypeptide(L)'
;MSVPKTALLSERTAKLARTSRLGKTSKLGKDEKAENAAKRLGAIGMLLVFGLISVGTFLPAQAQKTLTGSVETLQSGGSPLYLPGSIAGFTDNSRLELGASRSSVVKPTIFKGWLEKNNPDLQAILSANDENAIVEVAGRWDHADKTLKSLGLSYRHIKSKQITEELLQNTKVLILNCAGELKRDKLQLVRDFVARGGYLLSTDWALDNAVELAFPGTISFNKGLNKKPIYQANFVSPDAVLAAGAVSKAYWKLDQEAHMVRVLDPRKVRVLVNSPDLALEDPDGKGILACVFPFGRGYVLHMTGHFDNNAAITFGDFLPDAAPSLGISLRQALATNFVMAALRGQSLAVAH
;
A
#
# COMPACT_ATOMS: atom_id res chain seq x y z
N MET A 1 39.45 4.20 -60.46
CA MET A 1 38.50 3.22 -61.05
C MET A 1 38.32 2.07 -60.06
N SER A 2 37.06 1.71 -59.80
CA SER A 2 36.53 0.43 -59.26
C SER A 2 37.04 -0.18 -57.93
N VAL A 3 36.14 -0.15 -56.94
CA VAL A 3 35.91 -1.10 -55.80
C VAL A 3 35.34 -2.44 -56.38
N PRO A 4 35.32 -3.67 -55.75
CA PRO A 4 35.15 -4.06 -54.32
C PRO A 4 36.09 -5.20 -53.80
N LYS A 5 36.25 -5.56 -52.51
CA LYS A 5 35.42 -5.66 -51.28
C LYS A 5 34.37 -6.80 -51.26
N THR A 6 34.75 -8.00 -50.81
CA THR A 6 33.85 -8.94 -50.08
C THR A 6 34.60 -10.15 -49.48
N ALA A 7 33.99 -10.71 -48.42
CA ALA A 7 34.21 -12.00 -47.77
C ALA A 7 35.20 -12.05 -46.59
N LEU A 8 34.71 -11.60 -45.43
CA LEU A 8 34.84 -12.31 -44.14
C LEU A 8 34.05 -11.53 -43.09
N LEU A 9 32.81 -11.95 -42.83
CA LEU A 9 32.15 -11.82 -41.53
C LEU A 9 31.01 -12.82 -41.49
N SER A 10 31.20 -13.79 -40.61
CA SER A 10 30.40 -14.97 -40.33
C SER A 10 29.05 -14.65 -39.72
N GLU A 11 28.02 -15.34 -40.23
CA GLU A 11 26.92 -15.93 -39.48
C GLU A 11 26.39 -15.15 -38.26
N ARG A 12 25.59 -14.09 -38.49
CA ARG A 12 24.58 -13.65 -37.51
C ARG A 12 23.52 -12.71 -38.07
N THR A 13 22.94 -13.00 -39.24
CA THR A 13 21.76 -12.27 -39.76
C THR A 13 21.05 -13.08 -40.84
N ALA A 14 20.39 -14.17 -40.45
CA ALA A 14 19.47 -14.90 -41.33
C ALA A 14 18.36 -15.58 -40.52
N LYS A 15 17.58 -14.78 -39.79
CA LYS A 15 16.30 -15.24 -39.22
C LYS A 15 15.27 -14.11 -39.02
N LEU A 16 15.28 -13.15 -39.95
CA LEU A 16 14.20 -12.20 -40.16
C LEU A 16 14.04 -12.03 -41.68
N ALA A 17 12.80 -12.01 -42.15
CA ALA A 17 12.37 -11.98 -43.56
C ALA A 17 12.27 -13.33 -44.30
N ARG A 18 11.23 -14.11 -43.96
CA ARG A 18 10.51 -14.97 -44.92
C ARG A 18 9.17 -15.43 -44.35
N THR A 19 8.16 -14.58 -44.49
CA THR A 19 6.74 -14.94 -44.71
C THR A 19 5.93 -13.66 -44.93
N SER A 20 6.18 -13.01 -46.06
CA SER A 20 5.26 -12.01 -46.62
C SER A 20 4.97 -12.40 -48.08
N ARG A 21 3.81 -13.02 -48.32
CA ARG A 21 2.96 -12.95 -49.53
C ARG A 21 2.18 -14.26 -49.73
N LEU A 22 0.86 -14.13 -49.59
CA LEU A 22 -0.26 -14.91 -50.14
C LEU A 22 -1.38 -14.67 -49.12
N GLY A 23 -2.53 -14.07 -49.39
CA GLY A 23 -3.20 -13.53 -50.55
C GLY A 23 -4.59 -13.09 -50.03
N LYS A 24 -5.15 -12.01 -50.56
CA LYS A 24 -6.47 -11.47 -50.17
C LYS A 24 -7.61 -12.45 -50.44
N THR A 25 -8.46 -12.69 -49.44
CA THR A 25 -9.95 -12.85 -49.43
C THR A 25 -10.32 -13.02 -47.95
N SER A 26 -11.45 -12.65 -47.35
CA SER A 26 -12.71 -11.97 -47.66
C SER A 26 -13.29 -11.54 -46.29
N LYS A 27 -14.15 -10.52 -46.28
CA LYS A 27 -14.89 -10.04 -45.10
C LYS A 27 -15.55 -11.19 -44.30
N LEU A 28 -15.42 -11.19 -42.97
CA LEU A 28 -16.46 -11.47 -41.96
C LEU A 28 -15.84 -11.44 -40.54
N GLY A 29 -16.58 -10.95 -39.54
CA GLY A 29 -16.34 -11.24 -38.12
C GLY A 29 -15.52 -10.24 -37.32
N LYS A 30 -16.14 -9.13 -36.93
CA LYS A 30 -15.86 -8.49 -35.63
C LYS A 30 -16.54 -9.32 -34.54
N ASP A 31 -15.99 -9.26 -33.33
CA ASP A 31 -16.60 -9.67 -32.06
C ASP A 31 -16.69 -11.17 -31.80
N GLU A 32 -15.58 -11.79 -31.37
CA GLU A 32 -15.62 -13.01 -30.53
C GLU A 32 -14.23 -13.33 -29.95
N LYS A 33 -13.84 -12.65 -28.86
CA LYS A 33 -12.75 -13.12 -27.97
C LYS A 33 -12.79 -12.55 -26.55
N ALA A 34 -13.95 -12.03 -26.13
CA ALA A 34 -14.17 -11.53 -24.76
C ALA A 34 -15.32 -12.24 -24.03
N GLU A 35 -15.86 -13.34 -24.58
CA GLU A 35 -17.07 -13.99 -24.04
C GLU A 35 -16.87 -15.49 -23.75
N ASN A 36 -15.76 -15.87 -23.10
CA ASN A 36 -15.55 -17.27 -22.68
C ASN A 36 -15.03 -17.48 -21.26
N ALA A 37 -15.17 -16.48 -20.38
CA ALA A 37 -14.97 -16.65 -18.93
C ALA A 37 -16.29 -16.66 -18.12
N ALA A 38 -17.44 -16.37 -18.76
CA ALA A 38 -18.73 -16.19 -18.08
C ALA A 38 -19.73 -17.36 -18.22
N LYS A 39 -19.35 -18.50 -18.83
CA LYS A 39 -20.25 -19.66 -19.04
C LYS A 39 -19.73 -20.96 -18.39
N ARG A 40 -19.38 -20.91 -17.09
CA ARG A 40 -19.18 -22.11 -16.26
C ARG A 40 -19.79 -22.01 -14.85
N LEU A 41 -20.92 -21.31 -14.72
CA LEU A 41 -21.79 -21.38 -13.55
C LEU A 41 -23.24 -21.36 -14.02
N GLY A 42 -23.80 -22.55 -14.21
CA GLY A 42 -25.20 -22.72 -14.59
C GLY A 42 -25.53 -24.18 -14.77
N ALA A 43 -26.09 -24.78 -13.71
CA ALA A 43 -27.04 -25.89 -13.70
C ALA A 43 -26.72 -26.94 -12.62
N ILE A 44 -27.12 -26.69 -11.37
CA ILE A 44 -27.63 -27.76 -10.50
C ILE A 44 -28.89 -27.26 -9.79
N GLY A 45 -30.02 -27.76 -10.28
CA GLY A 45 -31.24 -28.16 -9.56
C GLY A 45 -31.73 -27.34 -8.38
N MET A 46 -32.73 -26.50 -8.65
CA MET A 46 -33.69 -26.03 -7.65
C MET A 46 -34.72 -27.16 -7.40
N LEU A 47 -34.58 -27.89 -6.30
CA LEU A 47 -35.62 -28.78 -5.77
C LEU A 47 -36.13 -28.17 -4.45
N LEU A 48 -37.34 -27.62 -4.50
CA LEU A 48 -38.08 -27.14 -3.34
C LEU A 48 -38.58 -28.33 -2.51
N VAL A 49 -38.05 -28.50 -1.30
CA VAL A 49 -38.64 -29.35 -0.27
C VAL A 49 -39.02 -28.46 0.91
N PHE A 50 -40.33 -28.36 1.15
CA PHE A 50 -40.92 -27.81 2.36
C PHE A 50 -40.51 -28.70 3.56
N GLY A 51 -39.89 -28.10 4.58
CA GLY A 51 -39.46 -28.78 5.79
C GLY A 51 -39.63 -27.91 7.04
N LEU A 52 -40.71 -28.21 7.78
CA LEU A 52 -41.03 -27.97 9.19
C LEU A 52 -40.18 -26.96 10.00
N ILE A 53 -40.89 -25.93 10.46
CA ILE A 53 -40.53 -25.07 11.59
C ILE A 53 -40.56 -25.92 12.87
N SER A 54 -39.42 -26.10 13.53
CA SER A 54 -39.36 -26.54 14.92
C SER A 54 -38.81 -25.39 15.76
N VAL A 55 -39.64 -24.90 16.68
CA VAL A 55 -39.31 -23.83 17.63
C VAL A 55 -38.43 -24.43 18.72
N GLY A 56 -37.11 -24.23 18.58
CA GLY A 56 -36.12 -24.55 19.60
C GLY A 56 -35.93 -23.38 20.55
N THR A 57 -36.21 -23.60 21.83
CA THR A 57 -36.03 -22.67 22.95
C THR A 57 -34.57 -22.21 23.08
N PHE A 58 -34.36 -20.89 23.07
CA PHE A 58 -33.07 -20.25 23.37
C PHE A 58 -32.70 -20.45 24.85
N LEU A 59 -31.57 -21.10 25.10
CA LEU A 59 -30.84 -20.96 26.37
C LEU A 59 -29.76 -19.88 26.16
N PRO A 60 -29.61 -18.90 27.07
CA PRO A 60 -28.61 -17.85 26.90
C PRO A 60 -27.21 -18.43 27.13
N ALA A 61 -26.33 -18.23 26.16
CA ALA A 61 -24.90 -18.50 26.29
C ALA A 61 -24.32 -17.63 27.41
N GLN A 62 -23.63 -18.27 28.37
CA GLN A 62 -22.86 -17.58 29.40
C GLN A 62 -21.83 -16.65 28.75
N ALA A 63 -21.94 -15.36 29.07
CA ALA A 63 -20.96 -14.35 28.68
C ALA A 63 -19.61 -14.67 29.32
N GLN A 64 -18.67 -15.15 28.51
CA GLN A 64 -17.28 -15.30 28.92
C GLN A 64 -16.67 -13.89 28.99
N LYS A 65 -16.49 -13.40 30.21
CA LYS A 65 -15.90 -12.08 30.50
C LYS A 65 -14.41 -12.16 30.18
N THR A 66 -14.01 -11.70 29.00
CA THR A 66 -12.59 -11.54 28.67
C THR A 66 -12.01 -10.43 29.54
N LEU A 67 -11.09 -10.78 30.44
CA LEU A 67 -10.31 -9.81 31.21
C LEU A 67 -9.32 -9.13 30.27
N THR A 68 -9.73 -8.01 29.65
CA THR A 68 -8.82 -7.09 28.96
C THR A 68 -8.18 -6.17 30.00
N GLY A 69 -7.24 -6.70 30.77
CA GLY A 69 -6.42 -5.91 31.67
C GLY A 69 -5.26 -5.27 30.92
N SER A 70 -5.48 -4.18 30.18
CA SER A 70 -4.42 -3.22 29.91
C SER A 70 -4.31 -2.32 31.13
N VAL A 71 -3.22 -2.45 31.89
CA VAL A 71 -2.89 -1.48 32.94
C VAL A 71 -2.35 -0.24 32.24
N GLU A 72 -3.26 0.58 31.73
CA GLU A 72 -2.98 1.95 31.34
C GLU A 72 -3.87 2.81 32.22
N THR A 73 -3.29 3.81 32.89
CA THR A 73 -3.88 4.78 33.82
C THR A 73 -4.21 4.30 35.26
N LEU A 74 -3.29 4.65 36.18
CA LEU A 74 -3.69 5.19 37.48
C LEU A 74 -4.36 6.55 37.20
N GLN A 75 -5.69 6.61 37.27
CA GLN A 75 -6.40 7.89 37.23
C GLN A 75 -6.17 8.64 38.55
N SER A 76 -5.28 9.61 38.51
CA SER A 76 -5.26 10.76 39.42
C SER A 76 -5.27 11.98 38.52
N GLY A 77 -6.19 12.93 38.77
CA GLY A 77 -6.63 13.97 37.84
C GLY A 77 -5.55 14.96 37.39
N GLY A 78 -4.72 14.54 36.46
CA GLY A 78 -3.71 15.32 35.74
C GLY A 78 -3.39 14.62 34.42
N SER A 79 -2.91 15.39 33.44
CA SER A 79 -2.60 14.96 32.06
C SER A 79 -1.99 13.54 31.96
N PRO A 80 -2.34 12.76 30.93
CA PRO A 80 -1.89 11.37 30.79
C PRO A 80 -0.36 11.28 30.82
N LEU A 81 0.17 10.60 31.83
CA LEU A 81 1.59 10.31 31.98
C LEU A 81 1.94 9.14 31.05
N TYR A 82 2.58 9.44 29.92
CA TYR A 82 3.20 8.40 29.08
C TYR A 82 4.48 7.90 29.76
N LEU A 83 4.63 6.57 29.87
CA LEU A 83 5.87 5.98 30.39
C LEU A 83 7.03 6.36 29.45
N PRO A 84 8.23 6.66 29.97
CA PRO A 84 9.41 6.87 29.13
C PRO A 84 9.62 5.66 28.22
N GLY A 85 9.51 5.85 26.90
CA GLY A 85 9.60 4.79 25.90
C GLY A 85 8.28 4.24 25.35
N SER A 86 7.11 4.66 25.85
CA SER A 86 5.82 4.33 25.22
C SER A 86 5.51 5.26 24.05
N ILE A 87 5.25 4.72 22.86
CA ILE A 87 4.78 5.48 21.70
C ILE A 87 3.29 5.76 21.86
N ALA A 88 2.87 7.02 21.64
CA ALA A 88 1.50 7.44 21.87
C ALA A 88 0.49 6.59 21.07
N GLY A 89 -0.43 5.92 21.79
CA GLY A 89 -1.46 5.07 21.21
C GLY A 89 -0.96 3.79 20.52
N PHE A 90 0.34 3.49 20.55
CA PHE A 90 0.87 2.24 19.98
C PHE A 90 0.54 1.07 20.90
N THR A 91 -0.11 0.04 20.36
CA THR A 91 -0.43 -1.17 21.10
C THR A 91 0.57 -2.29 20.76
N ASP A 92 1.40 -2.66 21.74
CA ASP A 92 2.24 -3.85 21.62
C ASP A 92 1.41 -5.12 21.89
N ASN A 93 0.99 -5.77 20.82
CA ASN A 93 0.31 -7.05 20.79
C ASN A 93 1.20 -8.17 20.23
N SER A 94 2.53 -8.01 20.27
CA SER A 94 3.49 -8.93 19.66
C SER A 94 3.43 -10.35 20.24
N ARG A 95 3.01 -10.48 21.50
CA ARG A 95 2.81 -11.76 22.20
C ARG A 95 1.43 -12.40 21.97
N LEU A 96 0.50 -11.69 21.34
CA LEU A 96 -0.81 -12.23 21.03
C LEU A 96 -0.75 -13.00 19.71
N GLU A 97 -1.41 -14.17 19.70
CA GLU A 97 -1.67 -14.90 18.48
C GLU A 97 -2.76 -14.19 17.68
N LEU A 98 -2.53 -14.03 16.37
CA LEU A 98 -3.59 -13.57 15.49
C LEU A 98 -4.54 -14.76 15.23
N GLY A 99 -5.81 -14.63 15.63
CA GLY A 99 -6.86 -15.49 15.09
C GLY A 99 -7.07 -15.21 13.60
N ALA A 100 -7.83 -16.02 12.87
CA ALA A 100 -7.99 -15.88 11.41
C ALA A 100 -8.33 -14.44 10.95
N SER A 101 -7.76 -14.03 9.80
CA SER A 101 -8.05 -12.72 9.20
C SER A 101 -9.54 -12.57 8.91
N ARG A 102 -10.10 -11.41 9.26
CA ARG A 102 -11.52 -11.11 9.04
C ARG A 102 -11.64 -9.86 8.19
N SER A 103 -12.35 -10.01 7.07
CA SER A 103 -12.85 -8.85 6.33
C SER A 103 -13.97 -8.20 7.12
N SER A 104 -13.94 -6.87 7.23
CA SER A 104 -15.01 -6.10 7.87
C SER A 104 -15.40 -4.90 7.03
N VAL A 105 -16.68 -4.52 7.07
CA VAL A 105 -17.13 -3.24 6.53
C VAL A 105 -16.66 -2.13 7.45
N VAL A 106 -15.81 -1.23 6.96
CA VAL A 106 -15.27 -0.12 7.73
C VAL A 106 -15.77 1.20 7.15
N LYS A 107 -16.69 1.84 7.86
CA LYS A 107 -17.29 3.11 7.41
C LYS A 107 -16.26 4.25 7.47
N PRO A 108 -16.37 5.28 6.60
CA PRO A 108 -15.55 6.49 6.68
C PRO A 108 -15.47 7.15 8.06
N THR A 109 -16.54 7.07 8.87
CA THR A 109 -16.54 7.61 10.24
C THR A 109 -15.50 6.95 11.15
N ILE A 110 -15.15 5.68 10.91
CA ILE A 110 -14.11 4.98 11.66
C ILE A 110 -12.73 5.49 11.27
N PHE A 111 -12.48 5.71 9.97
CA PHE A 111 -11.25 6.33 9.48
C PHE A 111 -11.05 7.72 10.05
N LYS A 112 -12.08 8.58 9.99
CA LYS A 112 -12.04 9.93 10.58
C LYS A 112 -11.79 9.89 12.08
N GLY A 113 -12.54 9.05 12.80
CA GLY A 113 -12.37 8.90 14.25
C GLY A 113 -10.97 8.41 14.64
N TRP A 114 -10.39 7.48 13.87
CA TRP A 114 -9.00 7.06 14.08
C TRP A 114 -8.02 8.20 13.81
N LEU A 115 -8.20 8.96 12.72
CA LEU A 115 -7.34 10.09 12.38
C LEU A 115 -7.38 11.17 13.46
N GLU A 116 -8.58 11.61 13.87
CA GLU A 116 -8.81 12.64 14.89
C GLU A 116 -8.26 12.22 16.26
N LYS A 117 -8.50 10.97 16.66
CA LYS A 117 -8.00 10.43 17.93
C LYS A 117 -6.47 10.48 18.01
N ASN A 118 -5.79 10.15 16.91
CA ASN A 118 -4.32 10.06 16.87
C ASN A 118 -3.63 11.35 16.42
N ASN A 119 -4.40 12.38 16.05
CA ASN A 119 -3.89 13.69 15.65
C ASN A 119 -4.74 14.79 16.32
N PRO A 120 -4.55 15.06 17.63
CA PRO A 120 -5.34 16.06 18.35
C PRO A 120 -5.21 17.49 17.77
N ASP A 121 -4.13 17.75 17.06
CA ASP A 121 -3.81 18.98 16.34
C ASP A 121 -4.32 19.00 14.88
N LEU A 122 -5.11 18.00 14.45
CA LEU A 122 -5.56 17.82 13.06
C LEU A 122 -6.14 19.10 12.44
N GLN A 123 -7.04 19.79 13.14
CA GLN A 123 -7.67 21.01 12.62
C GLN A 123 -6.65 22.13 12.36
N ALA A 124 -5.64 22.27 13.22
CA ALA A 124 -4.57 23.24 13.02
C ALA A 124 -3.70 22.86 11.81
N ILE A 125 -3.37 21.56 11.66
CA ILE A 125 -2.61 21.06 10.50
C ILE A 125 -3.37 21.32 9.19
N LEU A 126 -4.66 20.97 9.14
CA LEU A 126 -5.48 21.16 7.95
C LEU A 126 -5.65 22.63 7.60
N SER A 127 -5.77 23.51 8.60
CA SER A 127 -5.89 24.97 8.38
C SER A 127 -4.57 25.60 7.93
N ALA A 128 -3.42 25.03 8.30
CA ALA A 128 -2.10 25.54 7.95
C ALA A 128 -1.59 25.07 6.58
N ASN A 129 -2.27 24.12 5.95
CA ASN A 129 -1.88 23.55 4.67
C ASN A 129 -2.89 23.90 3.58
N ASP A 130 -2.40 24.13 2.36
CA ASP A 130 -3.27 24.37 1.21
C ASP A 130 -3.89 23.06 0.68
N GLU A 131 -4.92 23.19 -0.16
CA GLU A 131 -5.63 22.04 -0.74
C GLU A 131 -4.75 21.14 -1.64
N ASN A 132 -3.60 21.62 -2.10
CA ASN A 132 -2.61 20.88 -2.89
C ASN A 132 -1.47 20.31 -2.02
N ALA A 133 -1.52 20.42 -0.70
CA ALA A 133 -0.50 19.86 0.19
C ALA A 133 -0.42 18.33 0.06
N ILE A 134 -1.53 17.66 -0.25
CA ILE A 134 -1.59 16.24 -0.62
C ILE A 134 -1.88 16.14 -2.11
N VAL A 135 -0.96 15.54 -2.85
CA VAL A 135 -1.17 15.19 -4.26
C VAL A 135 -1.14 13.68 -4.40
N GLU A 136 -2.19 13.11 -4.98
CA GLU A 136 -2.24 11.70 -5.34
C GLU A 136 -2.15 11.56 -6.86
N VAL A 137 -1.26 10.67 -7.30
CA VAL A 137 -1.00 10.35 -8.70
C VAL A 137 -1.67 9.02 -9.00
N ALA A 138 -2.66 9.08 -9.87
CA ALA A 138 -3.48 7.94 -10.26
C ALA A 138 -2.63 6.75 -10.71
N GLY A 139 -2.90 5.61 -10.08
CA GLY A 139 -2.41 4.31 -10.46
C GLY A 139 -3.34 3.58 -11.43
N ARG A 140 -3.07 2.30 -11.69
CA ARG A 140 -4.04 1.41 -12.36
C ARG A 140 -4.80 0.48 -11.41
N TRP A 141 -4.27 0.23 -10.21
CA TRP A 141 -4.86 -0.73 -9.26
C TRP A 141 -5.08 -0.18 -7.85
N ASP A 142 -4.18 0.69 -7.38
CA ASP A 142 -4.34 1.34 -6.07
C ASP A 142 -5.17 2.63 -6.21
N HIS A 143 -6.05 2.84 -5.23
CA HIS A 143 -7.00 3.94 -5.14
C HIS A 143 -6.89 4.66 -3.79
N ALA A 144 -5.70 5.19 -3.50
CA ALA A 144 -5.44 5.95 -2.28
C ALA A 144 -6.43 7.12 -2.08
N ASP A 145 -6.96 7.66 -3.17
CA ASP A 145 -8.01 8.68 -3.19
C ASP A 145 -9.25 8.27 -2.35
N LYS A 146 -9.62 6.99 -2.37
CA LYS A 146 -10.72 6.46 -1.55
C LYS A 146 -10.38 6.48 -0.06
N THR A 147 -9.16 6.10 0.32
CA THR A 147 -8.72 6.15 1.72
C THR A 147 -8.64 7.58 2.21
N LEU A 148 -8.07 8.50 1.42
CA LEU A 148 -7.99 9.93 1.75
C LEU A 148 -9.39 10.52 1.95
N LYS A 149 -10.34 10.18 1.07
CA LYS A 149 -11.75 10.57 1.22
C LYS A 149 -12.38 10.01 2.49
N SER A 150 -12.12 8.74 2.83
CA SER A 150 -12.60 8.12 4.06
C SER A 150 -12.00 8.78 5.31
N LEU A 151 -10.74 9.19 5.25
CA LEU A 151 -10.06 9.98 6.29
C LEU A 151 -10.55 11.42 6.38
N GLY A 152 -11.27 11.93 5.36
CA GLY A 152 -11.71 13.31 5.30
C GLY A 152 -10.59 14.31 4.98
N LEU A 153 -9.49 13.86 4.38
CA LEU A 153 -8.38 14.69 3.96
C LEU A 153 -8.65 15.27 2.57
N SER A 154 -8.40 16.57 2.38
CA SER A 154 -8.41 17.20 1.05
C SER A 154 -7.15 16.81 0.29
N TYR A 155 -7.30 16.47 -0.99
CA TYR A 155 -6.20 16.08 -1.86
C TYR A 155 -6.49 16.46 -3.30
N ARG A 156 -5.42 16.62 -4.07
CA ARG A 156 -5.49 16.81 -5.51
C ARG A 156 -5.17 15.51 -6.24
N HIS A 157 -6.15 14.99 -6.97
CA HIS A 157 -6.02 13.82 -7.83
C HIS A 157 -5.49 14.21 -9.21
N ILE A 158 -4.39 13.59 -9.65
CA ILE A 158 -3.79 13.86 -10.97
C ILE A 158 -3.35 12.58 -11.68
N LYS A 159 -3.15 12.68 -13.00
CA LYS A 159 -2.44 11.65 -13.79
C LYS A 159 -0.94 11.95 -13.81
N SER A 160 -0.12 10.92 -14.04
CA SER A 160 1.36 11.03 -14.11
C SER A 160 1.86 12.16 -15.03
N LYS A 161 1.21 12.38 -16.18
CA LYS A 161 1.59 13.45 -17.13
C LYS A 161 1.41 14.87 -16.58
N GLN A 162 0.58 15.05 -15.55
CA GLN A 162 0.25 16.34 -14.95
C GLN A 162 1.22 16.72 -13.81
N ILE A 163 2.18 15.86 -13.47
CA ILE A 163 3.24 16.22 -12.53
C ILE A 163 4.09 17.33 -13.15
N THR A 164 4.10 18.50 -12.51
CA THR A 164 4.90 19.67 -12.90
C THR A 164 5.68 20.18 -11.70
N GLU A 165 6.72 20.98 -11.94
CA GLU A 165 7.47 21.61 -10.86
C GLU A 165 6.58 22.54 -10.02
N GLU A 166 5.74 23.36 -10.68
CA GLU A 166 4.78 24.26 -10.04
C GLU A 166 3.85 23.52 -9.07
N LEU A 167 3.30 22.37 -9.50
CA LEU A 167 2.47 21.55 -8.63
C LEU A 167 3.24 21.11 -7.37
N LEU A 168 4.46 20.64 -7.56
CA LEU A 168 5.30 20.10 -6.49
C LEU A 168 5.88 21.17 -5.55
N GLN A 169 5.80 22.46 -5.89
CA GLN A 169 6.23 23.54 -4.99
C GLN A 169 5.32 23.68 -3.76
N ASN A 170 4.01 23.44 -3.92
CA ASN A 170 3.03 23.52 -2.83
C ASN A 170 2.66 22.15 -2.26
N THR A 171 3.10 21.06 -2.90
CA THR A 171 2.91 19.70 -2.38
C THR A 171 3.79 19.47 -1.14
N LYS A 172 3.24 18.86 -0.09
CA LYS A 172 3.99 18.33 1.06
C LYS A 172 4.23 16.83 0.93
N VAL A 173 3.20 16.12 0.46
CA VAL A 173 3.26 14.68 0.19
C VAL A 173 2.71 14.36 -1.18
N LEU A 174 3.51 13.58 -1.93
CA LEU A 174 3.13 12.97 -3.18
C LEU A 174 2.85 11.49 -2.93
N ILE A 175 1.65 11.04 -3.29
CA ILE A 175 1.26 9.63 -3.21
C ILE A 175 1.26 9.07 -4.62
N LEU A 176 2.14 8.12 -4.90
CA LEU A 176 2.28 7.46 -6.19
C LEU A 176 1.68 6.06 -6.14
N ASN A 177 0.45 5.93 -6.62
CA ASN A 177 -0.28 4.67 -6.61
C ASN A 177 0.31 3.66 -7.62
N CYS A 178 0.17 2.38 -7.29
CA CYS A 178 0.50 1.25 -8.16
C CYS A 178 -0.12 1.41 -9.57
N ALA A 179 0.63 1.30 -10.68
CA ALA A 179 2.01 0.84 -10.79
C ALA A 179 3.08 1.93 -10.88
N GLY A 180 2.75 3.21 -10.69
CA GLY A 180 3.78 4.26 -10.69
C GLY A 180 4.53 4.45 -12.01
N GLU A 181 3.87 4.28 -13.15
CA GLU A 181 4.52 4.43 -14.46
C GLU A 181 4.78 5.90 -14.80
N LEU A 182 6.03 6.32 -14.62
CA LEU A 182 6.48 7.68 -14.85
C LEU A 182 7.48 7.74 -16.01
N LYS A 183 7.36 8.79 -16.84
CA LYS A 183 8.39 9.13 -17.81
C LYS A 183 9.62 9.67 -17.09
N ARG A 184 10.78 9.61 -17.76
CA ARG A 184 12.08 10.02 -17.20
C ARG A 184 12.11 11.45 -16.66
N ASP A 185 11.46 12.39 -17.35
CA ASP A 185 11.33 13.77 -16.89
C ASP A 185 10.53 13.87 -15.58
N LYS A 186 9.47 13.06 -15.43
CA LYS A 186 8.65 13.01 -14.21
C LYS A 186 9.38 12.33 -13.06
N LEU A 187 10.16 11.29 -13.34
CA LEU A 187 11.03 10.67 -12.32
C LEU A 187 12.01 11.67 -11.72
N GLN A 188 12.60 12.53 -12.57
CA GLN A 188 13.50 13.60 -12.11
C GLN A 188 12.75 14.61 -11.21
N LEU A 189 11.56 15.06 -11.61
CA LEU A 189 10.75 15.97 -10.79
C LEU A 189 10.39 15.37 -9.42
N VAL A 190 10.03 14.09 -9.37
CA VAL A 190 9.75 13.38 -8.10
C VAL A 190 11.01 13.31 -7.23
N ARG A 191 12.15 12.95 -7.82
CA ARG A 191 13.44 12.92 -7.11
C ARG A 191 13.79 14.28 -6.52
N ASP A 192 13.65 15.35 -7.30
CA ASP A 192 13.97 16.72 -6.87
C ASP A 192 13.00 17.23 -5.80
N PHE A 193 11.72 16.88 -5.91
CA PHE A 193 10.72 17.16 -4.88
C PHE A 193 11.11 16.55 -3.54
N VAL A 194 11.45 15.26 -3.51
CA VAL A 194 11.89 14.59 -2.27
C VAL A 194 13.19 15.21 -1.77
N ALA A 195 14.18 15.44 -2.65
CA ALA A 195 15.45 16.06 -2.28
C ALA A 195 15.28 17.38 -1.53
N ARG A 196 14.27 18.18 -1.89
CA ARG A 196 13.99 19.49 -1.30
C ARG A 196 13.18 19.44 0.01
N GLY A 197 12.70 18.27 0.44
CA GLY A 197 11.92 18.11 1.67
C GLY A 197 10.55 17.46 1.48
N GLY A 198 10.18 17.10 0.25
CA GLY A 198 8.93 16.43 -0.05
C GLY A 198 8.88 15.00 0.49
N TYR A 199 7.67 14.52 0.79
CA TYR A 199 7.42 13.15 1.23
C TYR A 199 6.83 12.37 0.07
N LEU A 200 7.42 11.22 -0.27
CA LEU A 200 6.89 10.32 -1.28
C LEU A 200 6.35 9.05 -0.62
N LEU A 201 5.05 8.81 -0.75
CA LEU A 201 4.44 7.51 -0.47
C LEU A 201 4.28 6.78 -1.81
N SER A 202 4.75 5.54 -1.90
CA SER A 202 4.62 4.72 -3.11
C SER A 202 4.12 3.32 -2.77
N THR A 203 3.36 2.73 -3.68
CA THR A 203 2.75 1.41 -3.47
C THR A 203 3.09 0.41 -4.56
N ASP A 204 3.41 -0.80 -4.12
CA ASP A 204 3.54 -2.02 -4.91
C ASP A 204 4.41 -1.87 -6.18
N TRP A 205 3.87 -2.07 -7.38
CA TRP A 205 4.63 -2.04 -8.64
C TRP A 205 5.27 -0.68 -8.96
N ALA A 206 4.96 0.37 -8.19
CA ALA A 206 5.74 1.61 -8.24
C ALA A 206 7.21 1.39 -7.84
N LEU A 207 7.55 0.27 -7.18
CA LEU A 207 8.91 -0.08 -6.77
C LEU A 207 9.92 0.03 -7.92
N ASP A 208 9.78 -0.79 -8.95
CA ASP A 208 10.71 -0.84 -10.08
C ASP A 208 10.34 0.12 -11.21
N ASN A 209 9.07 0.52 -11.33
CA ASN A 209 8.63 1.49 -12.33
C ASN A 209 8.96 2.95 -11.96
N ALA A 210 9.17 3.24 -10.68
CA ALA A 210 9.49 4.60 -10.24
C ALA A 210 10.53 4.69 -9.13
N VAL A 211 10.35 3.99 -8.00
CA VAL A 211 11.19 4.23 -6.81
C VAL A 211 12.65 3.86 -7.08
N GLU A 212 12.91 2.68 -7.63
CA GLU A 212 14.25 2.21 -7.99
C GLU A 212 14.91 3.13 -9.02
N LEU A 213 14.14 3.64 -9.99
CA LEU A 213 14.64 4.52 -11.04
C LEU A 213 14.93 5.94 -10.53
N ALA A 214 14.08 6.47 -9.64
CA ALA A 214 14.22 7.80 -9.06
C ALA A 214 15.24 7.82 -7.91
N PHE A 215 15.46 6.71 -7.22
CA PHE A 215 16.34 6.60 -6.05
C PHE A 215 17.25 5.35 -6.17
N PRO A 216 18.15 5.30 -7.17
CA PRO A 216 18.98 4.14 -7.38
C PRO A 216 19.89 3.85 -6.16
N GLY A 217 20.05 2.57 -5.84
CA GLY A 217 20.91 2.12 -4.75
C GLY A 217 20.29 2.11 -3.35
N THR A 218 18.99 2.42 -3.20
CA THR A 218 18.30 2.31 -1.90
C THR A 218 17.53 0.99 -1.77
N ILE A 219 16.52 0.80 -2.61
CA ILE A 219 15.72 -0.42 -2.71
C ILE A 219 15.49 -0.81 -4.18
N SER A 220 15.23 -2.09 -4.43
CA SER A 220 14.95 -2.62 -5.77
C SER A 220 13.95 -3.75 -5.74
N PHE A 221 13.31 -4.03 -6.88
CA PHE A 221 12.47 -5.23 -7.01
C PHE A 221 13.33 -6.49 -7.15
N ASN A 222 13.16 -7.45 -6.22
CA ASN A 222 13.98 -8.65 -6.17
C ASN A 222 13.47 -9.83 -7.01
N LYS A 223 12.44 -9.59 -7.82
CA LYS A 223 11.76 -10.57 -8.70
C LYS A 223 10.92 -11.61 -7.96
N GLY A 224 10.75 -11.48 -6.65
CA GLY A 224 9.85 -12.28 -5.85
C GLY A 224 8.41 -11.79 -5.91
N LEU A 225 7.46 -12.73 -5.93
CA LEU A 225 6.02 -12.45 -5.98
C LEU A 225 5.31 -13.21 -4.86
N ASN A 226 4.31 -12.59 -4.25
CA ASN A 226 3.51 -13.21 -3.20
C ASN A 226 2.53 -14.25 -3.78
N LYS A 227 2.23 -15.30 -3.02
CA LYS A 227 1.31 -16.39 -3.40
C LYS A 227 -0.04 -16.32 -2.68
N LYS A 228 -0.09 -15.69 -1.51
CA LYS A 228 -1.27 -15.56 -0.66
C LYS A 228 -1.82 -14.13 -0.74
N PRO A 229 -3.12 -13.93 -0.49
CA PRO A 229 -3.69 -12.59 -0.47
C PRO A 229 -3.45 -11.87 0.86
N ILE A 230 -3.22 -12.59 1.96
CA ILE A 230 -3.13 -12.00 3.30
C ILE A 230 -1.95 -12.62 4.04
N TYR A 231 -1.17 -11.77 4.70
CA TYR A 231 -0.01 -12.14 5.48
C TYR A 231 -0.10 -11.55 6.88
N GLN A 232 0.50 -12.22 7.87
CA GLN A 232 0.79 -11.56 9.14
C GLN A 232 1.86 -10.50 8.91
N ALA A 233 1.65 -9.31 9.45
CA ALA A 233 2.58 -8.20 9.48
C ALA A 233 3.03 -7.92 10.91
N ASN A 234 4.35 -7.76 11.08
CA ASN A 234 4.98 -7.34 12.32
C ASN A 234 5.62 -5.95 12.11
N PHE A 235 5.26 -4.99 12.94
CA PHE A 235 5.94 -3.69 13.02
C PHE A 235 7.27 -3.89 13.77
N VAL A 236 8.37 -3.97 13.04
CA VAL A 236 9.69 -4.35 13.57
C VAL A 236 10.57 -3.18 13.99
N SER A 237 10.26 -1.96 13.53
CA SER A 237 11.00 -0.76 13.91
C SER A 237 10.02 0.40 14.21
N PRO A 238 9.26 0.32 15.32
CA PRO A 238 8.26 1.33 15.63
C PRO A 238 8.92 2.67 15.96
N ASP A 239 8.59 3.67 15.15
CA ASP A 239 8.96 5.08 15.31
C ASP A 239 7.83 5.80 16.02
N ALA A 240 8.16 6.74 16.92
CA ALA A 240 7.18 7.57 17.61
C ALA A 240 6.20 8.29 16.65
N VAL A 241 6.65 8.62 15.44
CA VAL A 241 5.81 9.27 14.43
C VAL A 241 4.98 8.23 13.66
N LEU A 242 5.63 7.24 13.06
CA LEU A 242 4.98 6.33 12.12
C LEU A 242 4.16 5.22 12.80
N ALA A 243 4.47 4.89 14.06
CA ALA A 243 3.77 3.87 14.83
C ALA A 243 2.70 4.46 15.77
N ALA A 244 2.52 5.79 15.81
CA ALA A 244 1.49 6.42 16.63
C ALA A 244 0.10 5.84 16.32
N GLY A 245 -0.63 5.42 17.36
CA GLY A 245 -1.96 4.83 17.19
C GLY A 245 -2.01 3.52 16.41
N ALA A 246 -0.88 2.86 16.15
CA ALA A 246 -0.79 1.60 15.41
C ALA A 246 -0.66 0.39 16.35
N VAL A 247 -0.52 -0.81 15.77
CA VAL A 247 -0.27 -2.05 16.52
C VAL A 247 1.01 -2.73 16.05
N SER A 248 1.65 -3.48 16.95
CA SER A 248 2.88 -4.22 16.63
C SER A 248 2.67 -5.40 15.68
N LYS A 249 1.47 -5.99 15.65
CA LYS A 249 1.14 -7.18 14.87
C LYS A 249 -0.29 -7.08 14.33
N ALA A 250 -0.47 -7.29 13.03
CA ALA A 250 -1.78 -7.28 12.36
C ALA A 250 -1.75 -8.14 11.09
N TYR A 251 -2.86 -8.21 10.37
CA TYR A 251 -2.87 -8.71 9.00
C TYR A 251 -2.55 -7.61 8.00
N TRP A 252 -2.06 -8.04 6.83
CA TRP A 252 -1.69 -7.19 5.71
C TRP A 252 -2.13 -7.84 4.40
N LYS A 253 -3.03 -7.16 3.70
CA LYS A 253 -3.54 -7.56 2.38
C LYS A 253 -2.52 -7.22 1.29
N LEU A 254 -2.18 -8.21 0.48
CA LEU A 254 -1.47 -8.08 -0.79
C LEU A 254 -2.36 -8.53 -1.94
N ASP A 255 -2.27 -7.88 -3.09
CA ASP A 255 -2.80 -8.45 -4.33
C ASP A 255 -1.89 -9.52 -4.89
N GLN A 256 -2.37 -10.27 -5.87
CA GLN A 256 -1.52 -11.24 -6.55
C GLN A 256 -0.37 -10.52 -7.24
N GLU A 257 0.82 -11.09 -7.13
CA GLU A 257 2.03 -10.60 -7.80
C GLU A 257 2.50 -9.21 -7.33
N ALA A 258 2.31 -8.90 -6.05
CA ALA A 258 2.95 -7.76 -5.41
C ALA A 258 4.49 -7.85 -5.48
N HIS A 259 5.15 -6.73 -5.76
CA HIS A 259 6.60 -6.67 -5.98
C HIS A 259 7.36 -6.66 -4.65
N MET A 260 8.15 -7.72 -4.40
CA MET A 260 8.95 -7.87 -3.18
C MET A 260 10.22 -7.00 -3.18
N VAL A 261 10.51 -6.41 -2.02
CA VAL A 261 11.56 -5.41 -1.84
C VAL A 261 12.90 -6.06 -1.46
N ARG A 262 13.95 -5.72 -2.20
CA ARG A 262 15.35 -5.85 -1.76
C ARG A 262 15.86 -4.53 -1.23
N VAL A 263 16.51 -4.56 -0.08
CA VAL A 263 17.27 -3.41 0.45
C VAL A 263 18.70 -3.45 -0.09
N LEU A 264 19.12 -2.38 -0.74
CA LEU A 264 20.47 -2.22 -1.31
C LEU A 264 21.41 -1.44 -0.40
N ASP A 265 20.91 -0.43 0.33
CA ASP A 265 21.67 0.30 1.36
C ASP A 265 21.00 0.19 2.74
N PRO A 266 21.36 -0.83 3.55
CA PRO A 266 20.76 -1.04 4.87
C PRO A 266 21.12 0.04 5.89
N ARG A 267 22.07 0.94 5.58
CA ARG A 267 22.40 2.07 6.47
C ARG A 267 21.39 3.22 6.34
N LYS A 268 20.74 3.33 5.18
CA LYS A 268 19.74 4.37 4.88
C LYS A 268 18.32 3.85 4.98
N VAL A 269 18.09 2.62 4.57
CA VAL A 269 16.75 2.04 4.51
C VAL A 269 16.40 1.39 5.84
N ARG A 270 15.34 1.88 6.45
CA ARG A 270 14.74 1.28 7.64
C ARG A 270 13.52 0.46 7.25
N VAL A 271 13.55 -0.83 7.55
CA VAL A 271 12.38 -1.72 7.43
C VAL A 271 11.46 -1.44 8.61
N LEU A 272 10.21 -1.07 8.32
CA LEU A 272 9.20 -0.72 9.32
C LEU A 272 8.34 -1.93 9.64
N VAL A 273 7.91 -2.63 8.60
CA VAL A 273 7.01 -3.78 8.71
C VAL A 273 7.54 -4.92 7.87
N ASN A 274 7.56 -6.13 8.45
CA ASN A 274 7.85 -7.36 7.73
C ASN A 274 6.78 -8.42 7.98
N SER A 275 6.86 -9.51 7.23
CA SER A 275 6.04 -10.69 7.40
C SER A 275 6.93 -11.93 7.44
N PRO A 276 6.92 -12.70 8.55
CA PRO A 276 7.59 -14.00 8.61
C PRO A 276 7.09 -14.98 7.55
N ASP A 277 5.78 -14.93 7.23
CA ASP A 277 5.18 -15.81 6.23
C ASP A 277 5.58 -15.41 4.80
N LEU A 278 5.62 -14.10 4.51
CA LEU A 278 6.08 -13.62 3.20
C LEU A 278 7.58 -13.89 3.02
N ALA A 279 8.36 -13.86 4.10
CA ALA A 279 9.79 -14.16 4.06
C ALA A 279 10.08 -15.59 3.56
N LEU A 280 9.12 -16.53 3.67
CA LEU A 280 9.25 -17.88 3.09
C LEU A 280 9.10 -17.90 1.57
N GLU A 281 8.48 -16.87 0.99
CA GLU A 281 8.23 -16.72 -0.44
C GLU A 281 9.21 -15.72 -1.09
N ASP A 282 9.80 -14.84 -0.28
CA ASP A 282 10.76 -13.82 -0.66
C ASP A 282 12.14 -14.43 -1.01
N PRO A 283 12.67 -14.18 -2.22
CA PRO A 283 14.02 -14.59 -2.60
C PRO A 283 15.13 -14.16 -1.63
N ASP A 284 14.94 -13.02 -0.94
CA ASP A 284 15.91 -12.50 0.03
C ASP A 284 15.61 -12.92 1.48
N GLY A 285 14.50 -13.63 1.70
CA GLY A 285 14.09 -14.12 3.01
C GLY A 285 13.76 -13.01 4.02
N LYS A 286 13.36 -11.81 3.57
CA LYS A 286 13.11 -10.65 4.43
C LYS A 286 11.64 -10.37 4.66
N GLY A 287 10.79 -10.67 3.68
CA GLY A 287 9.35 -10.48 3.74
C GLY A 287 8.96 -9.03 4.03
N ILE A 288 9.65 -8.06 3.42
CA ILE A 288 9.44 -6.63 3.69
C ILE A 288 8.06 -6.22 3.17
N LEU A 289 7.27 -5.59 4.03
CA LEU A 289 5.95 -5.04 3.70
C LEU A 289 5.95 -3.52 3.64
N ALA A 290 6.79 -2.86 4.45
CA ALA A 290 7.00 -1.42 4.37
C ALA A 290 8.41 -1.03 4.79
N CYS A 291 9.00 -0.08 4.08
CA CYS A 291 10.29 0.50 4.42
C CYS A 291 10.31 2.00 4.13
N VAL A 292 11.16 2.72 4.86
CA VAL A 292 11.35 4.16 4.72
C VAL A 292 12.84 4.48 4.59
N PHE A 293 13.16 5.48 3.79
CA PHE A 293 14.53 6.03 3.70
C PHE A 293 14.51 7.53 3.44
N PRO A 294 15.51 8.29 3.93
CA PRO A 294 15.64 9.69 3.59
C PRO A 294 16.27 9.86 2.22
N PHE A 295 15.94 10.97 1.56
CA PHE A 295 16.63 11.41 0.37
C PHE A 295 16.68 12.95 0.32
N GLY A 296 17.88 13.52 0.39
CA GLY A 296 18.05 14.95 0.63
C GLY A 296 17.41 15.33 1.97
N ARG A 297 16.46 16.27 1.94
CA ARG A 297 15.70 16.70 3.13
C ARG A 297 14.35 16.00 3.30
N GLY A 298 13.95 15.17 2.34
CA GLY A 298 12.66 14.49 2.33
C GLY A 298 12.78 13.01 2.65
N TYR A 299 11.64 12.31 2.54
CA TYR A 299 11.53 10.89 2.87
C TYR A 299 10.74 10.15 1.81
N VAL A 300 11.10 8.88 1.61
CA VAL A 300 10.37 7.95 0.75
C VAL A 300 9.88 6.80 1.63
N LEU A 301 8.57 6.61 1.69
CA LEU A 301 7.91 5.40 2.20
C LEU A 301 7.46 4.55 1.02
N HIS A 302 7.91 3.30 1.00
CA HIS A 302 7.43 2.31 0.05
C HIS A 302 6.71 1.18 0.78
N MET A 303 5.53 0.82 0.28
CA MET A 303 4.71 -0.27 0.79
C MET A 303 4.52 -1.34 -0.28
N THR A 304 4.79 -2.59 0.06
CA THR A 304 4.35 -3.75 -0.72
C THR A 304 2.85 -3.94 -0.47
N GLY A 305 2.04 -3.80 -1.51
CA GLY A 305 0.58 -3.71 -1.41
C GLY A 305 0.05 -2.27 -1.42
N HIS A 306 -1.26 -2.14 -1.53
CA HIS A 306 -1.95 -0.86 -1.78
C HIS A 306 -2.20 -0.05 -0.50
N PHE A 307 -2.52 1.24 -0.64
CA PHE A 307 -2.99 2.07 0.47
C PHE A 307 -4.52 1.99 0.63
N ASP A 308 -5.25 1.70 -0.45
CA ASP A 308 -6.68 1.50 -0.39
C ASP A 308 -7.09 0.19 0.32
N ASN A 309 -8.40 -0.01 0.41
CA ASN A 309 -8.96 -1.22 1.01
C ASN A 309 -8.63 -2.47 0.19
N ASN A 310 -8.57 -2.33 -1.13
CA ASN A 310 -8.26 -3.38 -2.07
C ASN A 310 -9.06 -4.69 -1.86
N ALA A 311 -10.36 -4.54 -1.65
CA ALA A 311 -11.26 -5.65 -1.45
C ALA A 311 -11.73 -6.22 -2.79
N ALA A 312 -11.76 -7.56 -2.88
CA ALA A 312 -12.34 -8.27 -4.03
C ALA A 312 -13.81 -7.91 -4.28
N ILE A 313 -14.52 -7.46 -3.23
CA ILE A 313 -15.87 -6.90 -3.30
C ILE A 313 -15.74 -5.39 -3.18
N THR A 314 -15.93 -4.68 -4.29
CA THR A 314 -15.78 -3.22 -4.38
C THR A 314 -16.98 -2.45 -3.82
N PHE A 315 -18.08 -3.14 -3.50
CA PHE A 315 -19.27 -2.57 -2.89
C PHE A 315 -19.27 -2.80 -1.37
N GLY A 316 -19.40 -1.72 -0.58
CA GLY A 316 -19.61 -1.81 0.86
C GLY A 316 -18.38 -1.61 1.75
N ASP A 317 -17.37 -0.85 1.32
CA ASP A 317 -16.21 -0.45 2.14
C ASP A 317 -15.54 -1.60 2.92
N PHE A 318 -15.46 -2.78 2.29
CA PHE A 318 -14.82 -3.93 2.91
C PHE A 318 -13.31 -3.69 3.07
N LEU A 319 -12.79 -3.96 4.25
CA LEU A 319 -11.37 -3.95 4.57
C LEU A 319 -10.95 -5.39 4.91
N PRO A 320 -10.14 -6.07 4.08
CA PRO A 320 -9.82 -7.48 4.24
C PRO A 320 -8.85 -7.79 5.38
N ASP A 321 -8.11 -6.79 5.84
CA ASP A 321 -7.05 -6.89 6.85
C ASP A 321 -7.25 -5.88 7.99
N ALA A 322 -8.50 -5.61 8.35
CA ALA A 322 -8.82 -4.75 9.47
C ALA A 322 -8.15 -5.26 10.76
N ALA A 323 -7.50 -4.36 11.49
CA ALA A 323 -6.99 -4.64 12.83
C ALA A 323 -8.08 -4.25 13.84
N PRO A 324 -8.71 -5.20 14.57
CA PRO A 324 -9.85 -4.89 15.43
C PRO A 324 -9.56 -3.82 16.49
N SER A 325 -8.33 -3.76 17.00
CA SER A 325 -7.90 -2.74 17.97
C SER A 325 -7.77 -1.33 17.37
N LEU A 326 -7.60 -1.21 16.05
CA LEU A 326 -7.49 0.07 15.35
C LEU A 326 -8.81 0.50 14.72
N GLY A 327 -9.65 -0.45 14.30
CA GLY A 327 -10.81 -0.20 13.45
C GLY A 327 -10.46 0.02 11.97
N ILE A 328 -9.18 0.24 11.64
CA ILE A 328 -8.61 0.30 10.28
C ILE A 328 -7.47 -0.75 10.15
N SER A 329 -6.79 -0.84 9.02
CA SER A 329 -5.65 -1.76 8.84
C SER A 329 -4.33 -1.12 9.30
N LEU A 330 -3.34 -1.97 9.59
CA LEU A 330 -1.99 -1.50 9.91
C LEU A 330 -1.34 -0.74 8.74
N ARG A 331 -1.60 -1.18 7.50
CA ARG A 331 -1.22 -0.47 6.27
C ARG A 331 -1.70 0.97 6.27
N GLN A 332 -2.99 1.14 6.53
CA GLN A 332 -3.65 2.43 6.47
C GLN A 332 -3.20 3.34 7.60
N ALA A 333 -3.05 2.81 8.82
CA ALA A 333 -2.50 3.55 9.95
C ALA A 333 -1.09 4.09 9.64
N LEU A 334 -0.20 3.22 9.16
CA LEU A 334 1.17 3.59 8.83
C LEU A 334 1.26 4.65 7.73
N ALA A 335 0.57 4.44 6.60
CA ALA A 335 0.56 5.38 5.48
C ALA A 335 -0.07 6.73 5.89
N THR A 336 -1.13 6.71 6.69
CA THR A 336 -1.76 7.92 7.21
C THR A 336 -0.82 8.70 8.11
N ASN A 337 -0.10 8.03 9.01
CA ASN A 337 0.91 8.69 9.86
C ASN A 337 2.02 9.34 9.02
N PHE A 338 2.45 8.71 7.93
CA PHE A 338 3.43 9.28 7.01
C PHE A 338 2.89 10.54 6.29
N VAL A 339 1.63 10.51 5.83
CA VAL A 339 0.95 11.69 5.26
C VAL A 339 0.87 12.82 6.29
N MET A 340 0.49 12.51 7.53
CA MET A 340 0.38 13.52 8.59
C MET A 340 1.75 14.07 9.00
N ALA A 341 2.80 13.26 9.00
CA ALA A 341 4.18 13.73 9.24
C ALA A 341 4.61 14.74 8.16
N ALA A 342 4.28 14.48 6.90
CA ALA A 342 4.57 15.39 5.80
C ALA A 342 3.84 16.74 5.94
N LEU A 343 2.56 16.72 6.29
CA LEU A 343 1.77 17.94 6.53
C LEU A 343 2.28 18.77 7.71
N ARG A 344 2.88 18.12 8.72
CA ARG A 344 3.58 18.81 9.82
C ARG A 344 4.98 19.30 9.46
N GLY A 345 5.57 18.80 8.37
CA GLY A 345 7.00 18.95 8.10
C GLY A 345 7.89 18.26 9.14
N GLN A 346 7.38 17.20 9.78
CA GLN A 346 8.03 16.54 10.91
C GLN A 346 9.06 15.52 10.45
N SER A 347 10.32 15.67 10.86
CA SER A 347 11.38 14.70 10.55
C SER A 347 11.09 13.32 11.13
N LEU A 348 11.49 12.28 10.40
CA LEU A 348 11.35 10.88 10.81
C LEU A 348 12.67 10.38 11.39
N ALA A 349 12.62 9.43 12.33
CA ALA A 349 13.81 8.88 12.97
C ALA A 349 14.55 7.87 12.05
N VAL A 350 15.09 8.35 10.92
CA VAL A 350 15.87 7.56 9.95
C VAL A 350 17.24 8.21 9.75
N ALA A 351 18.30 7.41 9.65
CA ALA A 351 19.66 7.93 9.48
C ALA A 351 19.86 8.52 8.07
N HIS A 352 20.38 9.76 8.00
CA HIS A 352 20.69 10.48 6.76
C HIS A 352 22.03 10.06 6.14
#